data_AF-A0A093YAR2-F1
#
_entry.id   AF-A0A093YAR2-F1
#
_cell.length_a   1.000
_cell.length_b   1.000
_cell.length_c   1.000
_cell.angle_alpha   90.00
_cell.angle_beta   90.00
_cell.angle_gamma   90.00
#
_symmetry.space_group_name_H-M   'P 1'
#
loop_
_entity.id
_entity.type
_entity.pdbx_description
1 polymer ?
#
loop_
_entity_poly.entity_id
_entity_poly.type
_entity_poly.pdbx_seq_one_letter_code
_entity_poly.pdbx_strand_id
1 'polypeptide(L)'
;MSNLEGGYPESTGKDMALGSSHEDILEGSSQQKLSILRPGEFEKMHMSPAHKVDGNLRSVFGNPTPLGLLGMNLSVSPLCCQLMGWAGAGGGGAATVGTFYFIGGLLMTLAGVLEFILGNTFTFVVFCSFGGFWFSFGATLTPAYNATGAYNPSNPMNPEFHSSFAFFALFMGFLCFVYLICSFRINCACVVMFLSMTLGFCFMAGTYWLIARGNMDFAEKMQVATGASLFVTSMSGWYYFVAELFSSIGMISIPVGDLSRFAKRIGLMANKV
;
A
#
# COMPACT_ATOMS: atom_id res chain seq x y z
N MET A 1 55.01 -8.78 68.89
CA MET A 1 54.09 -9.88 69.22
C MET A 1 52.95 -9.26 70.02
N SER A 2 52.04 -8.55 69.36
CA SER A 2 50.85 -8.99 68.57
C SER A 2 49.57 -8.89 69.42
N ASN A 3 49.28 -7.63 69.72
CA ASN A 3 48.00 -6.97 69.94
C ASN A 3 46.86 -7.48 69.01
N LEU A 4 45.56 -7.44 69.31
CA LEU A 4 44.76 -6.88 70.41
C LEU A 4 43.29 -7.35 70.20
N GLU A 5 42.54 -7.38 71.31
CA GLU A 5 41.10 -6.99 71.48
C GLU A 5 40.01 -7.70 70.65
N GLY A 6 38.86 -8.13 71.18
CA GLY A 6 38.14 -7.77 72.40
C GLY A 6 36.69 -7.41 72.03
N GLY A 7 35.68 -8.14 72.57
CA GLY A 7 34.27 -7.71 72.59
C GLY A 7 33.21 -8.67 72.03
N TYR A 8 32.52 -9.39 72.92
CA TYR A 8 31.13 -9.89 72.77
C TYR A 8 30.13 -8.73 73.06
N PRO A 9 28.77 -8.82 72.90
CA PRO A 9 27.90 -9.95 72.52
C PRO A 9 26.73 -9.69 71.53
N GLU A 10 26.21 -10.78 70.96
CA GLU A 10 24.81 -11.18 70.66
C GLU A 10 23.71 -10.16 70.24
N SER A 11 23.05 -10.43 69.09
CA SER A 11 21.67 -9.97 68.84
C SER A 11 20.87 -10.97 68.00
N THR A 12 19.70 -11.34 68.53
CA THR A 12 18.64 -12.19 67.97
C THR A 12 18.01 -11.63 66.69
N GLY A 13 17.90 -12.44 65.64
CA GLY A 13 17.14 -12.16 64.42
C GLY A 13 16.09 -13.24 64.16
N LYS A 14 14.83 -12.83 64.03
CA LYS A 14 13.65 -13.66 63.72
C LYS A 14 13.75 -14.29 62.33
N ASP A 15 13.63 -15.61 62.28
CA ASP A 15 13.23 -16.35 61.08
C ASP A 15 11.73 -16.17 60.83
N MET A 16 11.34 -15.46 59.76
CA MET A 16 10.15 -15.79 58.98
C MET A 16 10.11 -15.02 57.64
N ALA A 17 9.77 -15.75 56.57
CA ALA A 17 9.45 -15.30 55.21
C ALA A 17 10.64 -15.11 54.24
N LEU A 18 11.28 -16.22 53.88
CA LEU A 18 11.77 -16.44 52.51
C LEU A 18 10.57 -16.85 51.64
N GLY A 19 10.28 -16.09 50.59
CA GLY A 19 9.34 -16.49 49.55
C GLY A 19 8.42 -15.38 49.04
N SER A 20 8.97 -14.33 48.44
CA SER A 20 8.22 -13.49 47.50
C SER A 20 9.08 -13.30 46.27
N SER A 21 8.73 -14.05 45.23
CA SER A 21 9.37 -14.08 43.93
C SER A 21 9.35 -12.69 43.31
N HIS A 22 10.41 -12.35 42.56
CA HIS A 22 10.49 -11.14 41.75
C HIS A 22 9.33 -11.02 40.72
N GLU A 23 8.63 -12.13 40.44
CA GLU A 23 7.42 -12.19 39.62
C GLU A 23 6.19 -11.57 40.31
N ASP A 24 6.03 -11.71 41.63
CA ASP A 24 4.87 -11.17 42.35
C ASP A 24 4.88 -9.62 42.41
N ILE A 25 6.07 -9.03 42.39
CA ILE A 25 6.28 -7.57 42.35
C ILE A 25 5.96 -7.01 40.95
N LEU A 26 6.27 -7.77 39.90
CA LEU A 26 5.99 -7.39 38.51
C LEU A 26 4.51 -7.60 38.14
N GLU A 27 3.88 -8.68 38.59
CA GLU A 27 2.45 -8.90 38.38
C GLU A 27 1.59 -7.90 39.15
N GLY A 28 1.95 -7.56 40.40
CA GLY A 28 1.25 -6.54 41.19
C GLY A 28 1.30 -5.15 40.54
N SER A 29 2.46 -4.75 40.01
CA SER A 29 2.63 -3.46 39.31
C SER A 29 1.87 -3.40 37.97
N SER A 30 1.70 -4.53 37.30
CA SER A 30 1.08 -4.60 35.97
C SER A 30 -0.45 -4.66 36.06
N GLN A 31 -0.98 -5.47 36.99
CA GLN A 31 -2.42 -5.64 37.23
C GLN A 31 -3.04 -4.37 37.85
N GLN A 32 -2.32 -3.69 38.73
CA GLN A 32 -2.82 -2.48 39.38
C GLN A 32 -2.86 -1.25 38.44
N LYS A 33 -2.11 -1.29 37.33
CA LYS A 33 -2.15 -0.27 36.28
C LYS A 33 -3.21 -0.52 35.20
N LEU A 34 -3.73 -1.74 35.10
CA LEU A 34 -4.69 -2.13 34.08
C LEU A 34 -6.16 -1.91 34.51
N SER A 35 -6.43 -1.86 35.82
CA SER A 35 -7.80 -1.81 36.37
C SER A 35 -8.39 -0.40 36.52
N ILE A 36 -7.68 0.66 36.12
CA ILE A 36 -8.19 2.05 36.16
C ILE A 36 -7.95 2.79 34.83
N LEU A 37 -7.89 2.08 33.72
CA LEU A 37 -7.80 2.72 32.41
C LEU A 37 -9.20 3.05 31.90
N ARG A 38 -9.52 4.35 31.85
CA ARG A 38 -10.73 4.82 31.18
C ARG A 38 -10.63 4.46 29.69
N PRO A 39 -11.76 4.20 28.98
CA PRO A 39 -11.76 3.77 27.58
C PRO A 39 -10.86 4.60 26.64
N GLY A 40 -10.68 5.91 26.89
CA GLY A 40 -9.81 6.78 26.09
C GLY A 40 -8.30 6.79 26.45
N GLU A 41 -7.89 6.25 27.61
CA GLU A 41 -6.47 6.15 28.01
C GLU A 41 -5.81 4.89 27.44
N PHE A 42 -6.57 3.80 27.30
CA PHE A 42 -6.15 2.61 26.58
C PHE A 42 -5.92 2.91 25.09
N GLU A 43 -6.80 3.72 24.50
CA GLU A 43 -6.72 4.15 23.09
C GLU A 43 -5.49 5.06 22.84
N LYS A 44 -5.16 5.96 23.77
CA LYS A 44 -3.95 6.81 23.70
C LYS A 44 -2.62 6.05 23.85
N MET A 45 -2.61 4.92 24.56
CA MET A 45 -1.41 4.09 24.65
C MET A 45 -1.14 3.30 23.36
N HIS A 46 -2.18 2.84 22.67
CA HIS A 46 -2.04 2.21 21.35
C HIS A 46 -1.75 3.23 20.24
N MET A 47 -2.18 4.47 20.42
CA MET A 47 -1.98 5.58 19.48
C MET A 47 -0.71 6.40 19.76
N SER A 48 0.12 6.00 20.73
CA SER A 48 1.37 6.69 21.01
C SER A 48 2.31 6.53 19.80
N PRO A 49 2.82 7.63 19.20
CA PRO A 49 3.69 7.54 18.04
C PRO A 49 4.88 6.66 18.38
N ALA A 50 5.17 5.68 17.51
CA ALA A 50 6.32 4.80 17.64
C ALA A 50 7.56 5.62 18.02
N HIS A 51 8.32 5.09 18.98
CA HIS A 51 9.61 5.64 19.43
C HIS A 51 10.41 6.06 18.19
N LYS A 52 10.85 7.32 18.14
CA LYS A 52 11.74 7.79 17.06
C LYS A 52 13.01 6.93 17.15
N VAL A 53 13.14 5.97 16.26
CA VAL A 53 14.41 5.31 16.00
C VAL A 53 15.19 6.28 15.12
N ASP A 54 16.22 6.90 15.67
CA ASP A 54 17.20 7.64 14.88
C ASP A 54 18.01 6.64 14.05
N GLY A 55 17.39 6.15 12.99
CA GLY A 55 17.98 5.24 12.02
C GLY A 55 17.85 5.88 10.65
N ASN A 56 18.94 6.42 10.13
CA ASN A 56 19.00 6.86 8.74
C ASN A 56 19.02 5.63 7.81
N LEU A 57 17.96 4.81 7.84
CA LEU A 57 17.86 3.57 7.06
C LEU A 57 17.97 3.87 5.56
N ARG A 58 17.56 5.06 5.13
CA ARG A 58 17.73 5.56 3.76
C ARG A 58 19.18 5.80 3.35
N SER A 59 20.12 6.00 4.29
CA SER A 59 21.55 6.07 3.96
C SER A 59 22.22 4.69 3.93
N VAL A 60 21.52 3.64 4.39
CA VAL A 60 22.03 2.26 4.46
C VAL A 60 21.47 1.41 3.33
N PHE A 61 20.21 1.62 2.96
CA PHE A 61 19.49 0.86 1.94
C PHE A 61 19.16 1.72 0.72
N GLY A 62 19.06 1.08 -0.45
CA GLY A 62 18.60 1.73 -1.67
C GLY A 62 17.11 2.13 -1.61
N ASN A 63 16.72 3.11 -2.43
CA ASN A 63 15.32 3.49 -2.59
C ASN A 63 14.56 2.42 -3.40
N PRO A 64 13.53 1.76 -2.85
CA PRO A 64 12.76 0.74 -3.56
C PRO A 64 11.62 1.32 -4.42
N THR A 65 11.32 2.62 -4.31
CA THR A 65 10.28 3.30 -5.12
C THR A 65 10.42 3.06 -6.63
N PRO A 66 11.62 3.19 -7.25
CA PRO A 66 11.80 2.89 -8.68
C PRO A 66 11.38 1.46 -9.06
N LEU A 67 11.59 0.48 -8.18
CA LEU A 67 11.21 -0.92 -8.43
C LEU A 67 9.68 -1.07 -8.47
N GLY A 68 8.97 -0.44 -7.55
CA GLY A 68 7.50 -0.44 -7.54
C GLY A 68 6.93 0.27 -8.76
N LEU A 69 7.50 1.42 -9.14
CA LEU A 69 7.11 2.14 -10.35
C LEU A 69 7.40 1.34 -11.63
N LEU A 70 8.51 0.60 -11.69
CA LEU A 70 8.82 -0.32 -12.79
C LEU A 70 7.74 -1.39 -12.92
N GLY A 71 7.38 -2.03 -11.80
CA GLY A 71 6.33 -3.04 -11.74
C GLY A 71 5.00 -2.49 -12.27
N MET A 72 4.60 -1.31 -11.78
CA MET A 72 3.38 -0.62 -12.24
C MET A 72 3.45 -0.28 -13.74
N ASN A 73 4.51 0.37 -14.19
CA ASN A 73 4.60 0.85 -15.57
C ASN A 73 4.55 -0.29 -16.57
N LEU A 74 5.30 -1.36 -16.32
CA LEU A 74 5.37 -2.51 -17.23
C LEU A 74 4.13 -3.41 -17.18
N SER A 75 3.29 -3.34 -16.14
CA SER A 75 2.00 -4.02 -16.12
C SER A 75 0.86 -3.15 -16.67
N VAL A 76 0.81 -1.87 -16.31
CA VAL A 76 -0.23 -0.90 -16.74
C VAL A 76 -0.07 -0.56 -18.22
N SER A 77 1.11 -0.15 -18.69
CA SER A 77 1.34 0.27 -20.09
C SER A 77 0.76 -0.70 -21.12
N PRO A 78 1.10 -2.00 -21.11
CA PRO A 78 0.55 -2.94 -22.08
C PRO A 78 -0.95 -3.19 -21.86
N LEU A 79 -1.45 -3.17 -20.62
CA LEU A 79 -2.89 -3.31 -20.37
C LEU A 79 -3.67 -2.15 -21.00
N CYS A 80 -3.19 -0.91 -20.87
CA CYS A 80 -3.85 0.26 -21.46
C CYS A 80 -3.95 0.16 -22.98
N CYS A 81 -2.87 -0.24 -23.65
CA CYS A 81 -2.85 -0.46 -25.09
C CYS A 81 -3.85 -1.55 -25.51
N GLN A 82 -3.94 -2.64 -24.74
CA GLN A 82 -4.90 -3.71 -24.96
C GLN A 82 -6.35 -3.24 -24.78
N LEU A 83 -6.64 -2.47 -23.74
CA LEU A 83 -7.99 -1.95 -23.47
C LEU A 83 -8.46 -0.94 -24.52
N MET A 84 -7.52 -0.19 -25.11
CA MET A 84 -7.78 0.75 -26.21
C MET A 84 -7.76 0.09 -27.61
N GLY A 85 -7.50 -1.21 -27.72
CA GLY A 85 -7.50 -1.93 -28.99
C GLY A 85 -6.32 -1.60 -29.94
N TRP A 86 -5.23 -1.03 -29.41
CA TRP A 86 -4.11 -0.62 -30.25
C TRP A 86 -3.47 -1.80 -30.99
N ALA A 87 -3.17 -1.62 -32.27
CA ALA A 87 -2.67 -2.66 -33.15
C ALA A 87 -3.55 -3.94 -33.21
N GLY A 88 -4.86 -3.81 -32.95
CA GLY A 88 -5.78 -4.94 -32.92
C GLY A 88 -5.70 -5.78 -31.63
N ALA A 89 -5.07 -5.25 -30.58
CA ALA A 89 -5.01 -5.89 -29.27
C ALA A 89 -6.40 -6.04 -28.62
N GLY A 90 -6.55 -7.00 -27.71
CA GLY A 90 -7.83 -7.27 -27.05
C GLY A 90 -7.71 -8.36 -25.98
N GLY A 91 -8.83 -9.05 -25.69
CA GLY A 91 -8.83 -10.19 -24.75
C GLY A 91 -8.63 -9.79 -23.28
N GLY A 92 -8.88 -8.53 -22.92
CA GLY A 92 -8.94 -8.07 -21.52
C GLY A 92 -7.63 -8.20 -20.73
N GLY A 93 -6.47 -8.32 -21.40
CA GLY A 93 -5.18 -8.50 -20.73
C GLY A 93 -4.69 -9.95 -20.64
N ALA A 94 -5.43 -10.92 -21.18
CA ALA A 94 -5.11 -12.35 -21.08
C ALA A 94 -3.71 -12.70 -21.62
N ALA A 95 -3.27 -12.03 -22.70
CA ALA A 95 -1.94 -12.24 -23.28
C ALA A 95 -0.79 -11.83 -22.34
N THR A 96 -1.06 -10.95 -21.37
CA THR A 96 -0.05 -10.38 -20.45
C THR A 96 -0.22 -10.84 -19.01
N VAL A 97 -0.94 -11.94 -18.78
CA VAL A 97 -1.15 -12.49 -17.43
C VAL A 97 0.16 -12.81 -16.71
N GLY A 98 1.19 -13.27 -17.42
CA GLY A 98 2.53 -13.46 -16.85
C GLY A 98 3.13 -12.16 -16.30
N THR A 99 2.96 -11.05 -17.01
CA THR A 99 3.37 -9.71 -16.55
C THR A 99 2.60 -9.29 -15.30
N PHE A 100 1.33 -9.68 -15.17
CA PHE A 100 0.52 -9.37 -13.98
C PHE A 100 1.08 -10.07 -12.73
N TYR A 101 1.48 -11.34 -12.82
CA TYR A 101 2.09 -12.03 -11.68
C TYR A 101 3.50 -11.52 -11.36
N PHE A 102 4.40 -11.52 -12.33
CA PHE A 102 5.83 -11.38 -12.05
C PHE A 102 6.33 -9.94 -12.05
N ILE A 103 5.66 -9.04 -12.77
CA ILE A 103 6.08 -7.64 -12.88
C ILE A 103 5.15 -6.76 -12.05
N GLY A 104 3.85 -6.84 -12.31
CA GLY A 104 2.85 -6.11 -11.54
C GLY A 104 2.82 -6.55 -10.07
N GLY A 105 2.44 -7.80 -9.84
CA GLY A 105 2.23 -8.35 -8.50
C GLY A 105 3.50 -8.42 -7.68
N LEU A 106 4.48 -9.18 -8.17
CA LEU A 106 5.69 -9.49 -7.41
C LEU A 106 6.56 -8.25 -7.14
N LEU A 107 6.91 -7.46 -8.16
CA LEU A 107 7.82 -6.33 -7.96
C LEU A 107 7.20 -5.23 -7.11
N MET A 108 5.90 -4.92 -7.28
CA MET A 108 5.24 -3.94 -6.41
C MET A 108 5.10 -4.46 -4.99
N THR A 109 4.73 -5.72 -4.78
CA THR A 109 4.64 -6.27 -3.41
C THR A 109 6.00 -6.23 -2.72
N LEU A 110 7.08 -6.60 -3.44
CA LEU A 110 8.45 -6.54 -2.92
C LEU A 110 8.86 -5.10 -2.61
N ALA A 111 8.64 -4.16 -3.54
CA ALA A 111 8.93 -2.75 -3.30
C ALA A 111 8.16 -2.19 -2.10
N GLY A 112 6.89 -2.57 -1.95
CA GLY A 112 6.08 -2.18 -0.80
C GLY A 112 6.65 -2.69 0.52
N VAL A 113 7.02 -3.96 0.62
CA VAL A 113 7.66 -4.52 1.82
C VAL A 113 8.98 -3.82 2.13
N LEU A 114 9.76 -3.45 1.11
CA LEU A 114 10.99 -2.68 1.30
C LEU A 114 10.71 -1.24 1.77
N GLU A 115 9.66 -0.58 1.26
CA GLU A 115 9.22 0.74 1.76
C GLU A 115 8.75 0.68 3.22
N PHE A 116 8.12 -0.42 3.64
CA PHE A 116 7.76 -0.65 5.03
C PHE A 116 9.00 -0.68 5.93
N ILE A 117 10.06 -1.37 5.50
CA ILE A 117 11.36 -1.40 6.23
C ILE A 117 11.95 0.01 6.34
N LEU A 118 11.79 0.86 5.30
CA LEU A 118 12.25 2.25 5.31
C LEU A 118 11.32 3.22 6.06
N GLY A 119 10.22 2.74 6.64
CA GLY A 119 9.24 3.56 7.36
C GLY A 119 8.39 4.47 6.46
N ASN A 120 8.29 4.17 5.16
CA ASN A 120 7.48 4.92 4.22
C ASN A 120 6.09 4.28 4.04
N THR A 121 5.22 4.52 5.02
CA THR A 121 3.89 3.88 5.09
C THR A 121 3.02 4.14 3.85
N PHE A 122 3.02 5.36 3.32
CA PHE A 122 2.16 5.68 2.18
C PHE A 122 2.56 4.86 0.96
N THR A 123 3.84 4.89 0.59
CA THR A 123 4.32 4.15 -0.58
C THR A 123 4.24 2.63 -0.37
N PHE A 124 4.48 2.13 0.84
CA PHE A 124 4.24 0.73 1.22
C PHE A 124 2.81 0.29 0.88
N VAL A 125 1.81 1.01 1.42
CA VAL A 125 0.39 0.66 1.26
C VAL A 125 -0.02 0.76 -0.22
N VAL A 126 0.43 1.80 -0.92
CA VAL A 126 0.20 1.95 -2.37
C VAL A 126 0.74 0.73 -3.13
N PHE A 127 2.03 0.39 -3.00
CA PHE A 127 2.59 -0.70 -3.79
C PHE A 127 2.05 -2.08 -3.40
N CYS A 128 1.85 -2.38 -2.12
CA CYS A 128 1.28 -3.67 -1.72
C CYS A 128 -0.18 -3.82 -2.18
N SER A 129 -0.99 -2.75 -2.11
CA SER A 129 -2.37 -2.81 -2.60
C SER A 129 -2.44 -3.00 -4.12
N PHE A 130 -1.60 -2.32 -4.92
CA PHE A 130 -1.55 -2.56 -6.36
C PHE A 130 -0.93 -3.91 -6.72
N GLY A 131 0.09 -4.37 -6.00
CA GLY A 131 0.63 -5.72 -6.15
C GLY A 131 -0.44 -6.79 -5.95
N GLY A 132 -1.24 -6.64 -4.88
CA GLY A 132 -2.41 -7.47 -4.62
C GLY A 132 -3.48 -7.39 -5.72
N PHE A 133 -3.73 -6.19 -6.27
CA PHE A 133 -4.61 -6.03 -7.43
C PHE A 133 -4.14 -6.85 -8.62
N TRP A 134 -2.86 -6.79 -8.99
CA TRP A 134 -2.34 -7.53 -10.15
C TRP A 134 -2.36 -9.04 -9.96
N PHE A 135 -2.07 -9.53 -8.76
CA PHE A 135 -2.24 -10.94 -8.45
C PHE A 135 -3.70 -11.38 -8.55
N SER A 136 -4.63 -10.59 -8.02
CA SER A 136 -6.07 -10.88 -8.07
C SER A 136 -6.63 -10.84 -9.50
N PHE A 137 -6.22 -9.83 -10.29
CA PHE A 137 -6.59 -9.68 -11.68
C PHE A 137 -6.01 -10.79 -12.55
N GLY A 138 -4.73 -11.11 -12.37
CA GLY A 138 -4.06 -12.24 -13.03
C GLY A 138 -4.71 -13.59 -12.70
N ALA A 139 -5.04 -13.84 -11.43
CA ALA A 139 -5.76 -15.04 -11.00
C ALA A 139 -7.12 -15.16 -11.67
N THR A 140 -7.87 -14.07 -11.74
CA THR A 140 -9.20 -14.03 -12.39
C THR A 140 -9.13 -14.41 -13.87
N LEU A 141 -8.08 -13.96 -14.58
CA LEU A 141 -7.90 -14.25 -16.01
C LEU A 141 -7.24 -15.60 -16.29
N THR A 142 -6.62 -16.22 -15.30
CA THR A 142 -5.90 -17.48 -15.47
C THR A 142 -6.88 -18.65 -15.45
N PRO A 143 -7.00 -19.45 -16.53
CA PRO A 143 -8.00 -20.52 -16.61
C PRO A 143 -7.93 -21.54 -15.48
N ALA A 144 -6.73 -21.82 -14.95
CA ALA A 144 -6.53 -22.78 -13.86
C ALA A 144 -7.25 -22.41 -12.55
N TYR A 145 -7.49 -21.12 -12.28
CA TYR A 145 -8.26 -20.69 -11.11
C TYR A 145 -9.78 -20.74 -11.34
N ASN A 146 -10.22 -20.90 -12.60
CA ASN A 146 -11.61 -21.12 -13.00
C ASN A 146 -12.62 -20.11 -12.40
N ALA A 147 -12.24 -18.82 -12.30
CA ALA A 147 -13.05 -17.80 -11.64
C ALA A 147 -14.46 -17.62 -12.24
N THR A 148 -14.58 -17.80 -13.56
CA THR A 148 -15.87 -17.74 -14.27
C THR A 148 -16.65 -19.06 -14.21
N GLY A 149 -15.99 -20.20 -13.98
CA GLY A 149 -16.64 -21.51 -13.98
C GLY A 149 -17.50 -21.81 -12.76
N ALA A 150 -17.39 -21.01 -11.69
CA ALA A 150 -18.36 -21.01 -10.59
C ALA A 150 -19.73 -20.43 -11.01
N TYR A 151 -19.75 -19.69 -12.10
CA TYR A 151 -20.96 -19.21 -12.77
C TYR A 151 -21.31 -20.16 -13.92
N ASN A 152 -22.41 -19.90 -14.64
CA ASN A 152 -22.85 -20.76 -15.73
C ASN A 152 -21.72 -21.00 -16.77
N PRO A 153 -21.18 -22.22 -16.91
CA PRO A 153 -20.01 -22.52 -17.75
C PRO A 153 -20.22 -22.29 -19.24
N SER A 154 -21.49 -22.23 -19.67
CA SER A 154 -21.86 -22.13 -21.08
C SER A 154 -21.98 -20.69 -21.60
N ASN A 155 -21.81 -19.68 -20.73
CA ASN A 155 -21.89 -18.28 -21.12
C ASN A 155 -20.64 -17.48 -20.68
N PRO A 156 -19.69 -17.19 -21.58
CA PRO A 156 -18.52 -16.35 -21.26
C PRO A 156 -18.88 -14.89 -20.94
N MET A 157 -20.09 -14.43 -21.25
CA MET A 157 -20.63 -13.12 -20.88
C MET A 157 -21.58 -13.22 -19.69
N ASN A 158 -21.25 -14.04 -18.69
CA ASN A 158 -22.12 -14.25 -17.55
C ASN A 158 -22.39 -12.92 -16.82
N PRO A 159 -23.66 -12.47 -16.76
CA PRO A 159 -24.00 -11.19 -16.14
C PRO A 159 -23.63 -11.08 -14.67
N GLU A 160 -23.79 -12.16 -13.91
CA GLU A 160 -23.50 -12.20 -12.48
C GLU A 160 -22.01 -12.09 -12.21
N PHE A 161 -21.18 -12.77 -13.01
CA PHE A 161 -19.73 -12.65 -12.93
C PHE A 161 -19.28 -11.20 -13.16
N HIS A 162 -19.70 -10.60 -14.27
CA HIS A 162 -19.29 -9.23 -14.60
C HIS A 162 -19.82 -8.22 -13.59
N SER A 163 -21.07 -8.36 -13.14
CA SER A 163 -21.64 -7.49 -12.10
C SER A 163 -20.89 -7.59 -10.78
N SER A 164 -20.49 -8.80 -10.38
CA SER A 164 -19.72 -9.05 -9.16
C SER A 164 -18.30 -8.49 -9.28
N PHE A 165 -17.64 -8.71 -10.41
CA PHE A 165 -16.28 -8.25 -10.65
C PHE A 165 -16.18 -6.73 -10.76
N ALA A 166 -17.23 -6.06 -11.23
CA ALA A 166 -17.31 -4.60 -11.28
C ALA A 166 -17.11 -3.95 -9.90
N PHE A 167 -17.56 -4.59 -8.81
CA PHE A 167 -17.36 -4.07 -7.45
C PHE A 167 -15.89 -4.05 -7.04
N PHE A 168 -15.08 -5.01 -7.48
CA PHE A 168 -13.64 -4.99 -7.23
C PHE A 168 -13.00 -3.75 -7.88
N ALA A 169 -13.34 -3.46 -9.14
CA ALA A 169 -12.91 -2.24 -9.82
C ALA A 169 -13.42 -0.97 -9.13
N LEU A 170 -14.68 -0.95 -8.68
CA LEU A 170 -15.26 0.20 -7.97
C LEU A 170 -14.49 0.53 -6.68
N PHE A 171 -14.23 -0.47 -5.84
CA PHE A 171 -13.52 -0.25 -4.58
C PHE A 171 -12.03 0.04 -4.78
N MET A 172 -11.43 -0.47 -5.86
CA MET A 172 -10.11 -0.01 -6.31
C MET A 172 -10.14 1.47 -6.72
N GLY A 173 -11.19 1.92 -7.40
CA GLY A 173 -11.39 3.35 -7.71
C GLY A 173 -11.55 4.20 -6.46
N PHE A 174 -12.30 3.73 -5.46
CA PHE A 174 -12.42 4.38 -4.16
C PHE A 174 -11.07 4.47 -3.43
N LEU A 175 -10.28 3.39 -3.42
CA LEU A 175 -8.93 3.38 -2.86
C LEU A 175 -8.03 4.41 -3.57
N CYS A 176 -8.08 4.47 -4.91
CA CYS A 176 -7.34 5.46 -5.69
C CYS A 176 -7.78 6.89 -5.37
N PHE A 177 -9.06 7.11 -5.10
CA PHE A 177 -9.58 8.41 -4.67
C PHE A 177 -9.02 8.82 -3.30
N VAL A 178 -8.90 7.89 -2.36
CA VAL A 178 -8.23 8.14 -1.08
C VAL A 178 -6.75 8.50 -1.31
N TYR A 179 -6.04 7.76 -2.16
CA TYR A 179 -4.65 8.07 -2.51
C TYR A 179 -4.51 9.41 -3.25
N LEU A 180 -5.47 9.79 -4.08
CA LEU A 180 -5.53 11.10 -4.72
C LEU A 180 -5.55 12.22 -3.67
N ILE A 181 -6.40 12.10 -2.64
CA ILE A 181 -6.44 13.07 -1.55
C ILE A 181 -5.07 13.16 -0.84
N CYS A 182 -4.44 12.02 -0.56
CA CYS A 182 -3.11 11.98 0.05
C CYS A 182 -2.03 12.62 -0.85
N SER A 183 -2.13 12.42 -2.16
CA SER A 183 -1.10 12.83 -3.14
C SER A 183 -0.94 14.35 -3.27
N PHE A 184 -1.94 15.15 -2.87
CA PHE A 184 -1.83 16.62 -2.81
C PHE A 184 -0.74 17.10 -1.84
N ARG A 185 -0.25 16.24 -0.94
CA ARG A 185 0.90 16.54 -0.07
C ARG A 185 2.25 16.07 -0.62
N ILE A 186 2.27 15.42 -1.77
CA ILE A 186 3.48 14.77 -2.32
C ILE A 186 3.99 15.59 -3.52
N ASN A 187 3.44 15.35 -4.70
CA ASN A 187 3.85 16.06 -5.92
C ASN A 187 2.76 15.99 -7.00
N CYS A 188 2.84 16.87 -8.00
CA CYS A 188 1.88 16.96 -9.10
C CYS A 188 1.79 15.66 -9.92
N ALA A 189 2.91 14.97 -10.16
CA ALA A 189 2.92 13.72 -10.93
C ALA A 189 2.06 12.63 -10.26
N CYS A 190 2.15 12.49 -8.93
CA CYS A 190 1.31 11.59 -8.14
C CYS A 190 -0.17 12.00 -8.20
N VAL A 191 -0.49 13.30 -8.15
CA VAL A 191 -1.89 13.78 -8.28
C VAL A 191 -2.48 13.38 -9.63
N VAL A 192 -1.77 13.64 -10.73
CA VAL A 192 -2.23 13.26 -12.08
C VAL A 192 -2.40 11.74 -12.19
N MET A 193 -1.44 10.99 -11.64
CA MET A 193 -1.46 9.53 -11.62
C MET A 193 -2.70 8.99 -10.88
N PHE A 194 -2.95 9.41 -9.64
CA PHE A 194 -4.09 8.91 -8.87
C PHE A 194 -5.44 9.44 -9.39
N LEU A 195 -5.49 10.66 -9.94
CA LEU A 195 -6.71 11.19 -10.56
C LEU A 195 -7.12 10.35 -11.77
N SER A 196 -6.18 10.16 -12.70
CA SER A 196 -6.41 9.33 -13.88
C SER A 196 -6.69 7.87 -13.51
N MET A 197 -6.03 7.33 -12.49
CA MET A 197 -6.29 5.96 -12.05
C MET A 197 -7.67 5.79 -11.40
N THR A 198 -8.11 6.78 -10.61
CA THR A 198 -9.48 6.82 -10.05
C THR A 198 -10.52 6.77 -11.16
N LEU A 199 -10.38 7.61 -12.18
CA LEU A 199 -11.27 7.62 -13.33
C LEU A 199 -11.21 6.30 -14.11
N GLY A 200 -10.01 5.76 -14.33
CA GLY A 200 -9.80 4.48 -14.99
C GLY A 200 -10.55 3.33 -14.31
N PHE A 201 -10.42 3.19 -12.99
CA PHE A 201 -11.14 2.16 -12.25
C PHE A 201 -12.67 2.37 -12.23
N CYS A 202 -13.14 3.62 -12.18
CA CYS A 202 -14.56 3.94 -12.32
C CYS A 202 -15.10 3.53 -13.69
N PHE A 203 -14.36 3.81 -14.77
CA PHE A 203 -14.74 3.37 -16.12
C PHE A 203 -14.68 1.85 -16.25
N MET A 204 -13.71 1.19 -15.61
CA MET A 204 -13.59 -0.27 -15.62
C MET A 204 -14.80 -0.94 -14.94
N ALA A 205 -15.23 -0.41 -13.79
CA ALA A 205 -16.46 -0.86 -13.14
C ALA A 205 -17.69 -0.67 -14.07
N GLY A 206 -17.77 0.50 -14.72
CA GLY A 206 -18.78 0.79 -15.73
C GLY A 206 -18.79 -0.21 -16.88
N THR A 207 -17.62 -0.54 -17.45
CA THR A 207 -17.47 -1.56 -18.50
C THR A 207 -18.08 -2.88 -18.07
N TYR A 208 -17.72 -3.40 -16.90
CA TYR A 208 -18.23 -4.69 -16.44
C TYR A 208 -19.73 -4.68 -16.16
N TRP A 209 -20.29 -3.63 -15.56
CA TRP A 209 -21.74 -3.53 -15.41
C TRP A 209 -22.50 -3.40 -16.73
N LEU A 210 -21.92 -2.75 -17.74
CA LEU A 210 -22.53 -2.65 -19.07
C LEU A 210 -22.50 -3.98 -19.81
N ILE A 211 -21.41 -4.74 -19.70
CA ILE A 211 -21.34 -6.12 -20.20
C ILE A 211 -22.43 -6.95 -19.52
N ALA A 212 -22.57 -6.85 -18.18
CA ALA A 212 -23.61 -7.57 -17.45
C ALA A 212 -25.03 -7.23 -17.90
N ARG A 213 -25.26 -6.00 -18.36
CA ARG A 213 -26.56 -5.55 -18.90
C ARG A 213 -26.74 -5.83 -20.39
N GLY A 214 -25.76 -6.44 -21.06
CA GLY A 214 -25.79 -6.72 -22.50
C GLY A 214 -25.59 -5.49 -23.40
N ASN A 215 -25.19 -4.34 -22.85
CA ASN A 215 -24.94 -3.12 -23.63
C ASN A 215 -23.47 -3.08 -24.08
N MET A 216 -23.14 -3.91 -25.07
CA MET A 216 -21.77 -4.12 -25.53
C MET A 216 -21.17 -2.87 -26.21
N ASP A 217 -21.97 -2.13 -26.98
CA ASP A 217 -21.50 -0.92 -27.68
C ASP A 217 -21.01 0.16 -26.71
N PHE A 218 -21.71 0.35 -25.59
CA PHE A 218 -21.29 1.31 -24.58
C PHE A 218 -20.21 0.74 -23.65
N ALA A 219 -20.23 -0.58 -23.41
CA ALA A 219 -19.17 -1.25 -22.66
C ALA A 219 -17.80 -1.08 -23.33
N GLU A 220 -17.73 -1.23 -24.66
CA GLU A 220 -16.50 -1.04 -25.43
C GLU A 220 -15.98 0.40 -25.30
N LYS A 221 -16.86 1.40 -25.42
CA LYS A 221 -16.49 2.81 -25.23
C LYS A 221 -15.95 3.08 -23.83
N MET A 222 -16.57 2.51 -22.80
CA MET A 222 -16.08 2.59 -21.42
C MET A 222 -14.75 1.85 -21.23
N GLN A 223 -14.53 0.75 -21.96
CA GLN A 223 -13.27 0.01 -21.91
C GLN A 223 -12.13 0.84 -22.51
N VAL A 224 -12.39 1.50 -23.65
CA VAL A 224 -11.43 2.44 -24.25
C VAL A 224 -11.16 3.61 -23.29
N ALA A 225 -12.20 4.16 -22.64
CA ALA A 225 -12.03 5.21 -21.64
C ALA A 225 -11.19 4.75 -20.44
N THR A 226 -11.37 3.51 -19.99
CA THR A 226 -10.54 2.86 -18.97
C THR A 226 -9.08 2.84 -19.41
N GLY A 227 -8.81 2.30 -20.62
CA GLY A 227 -7.46 2.22 -21.17
C GLY A 227 -6.80 3.59 -21.34
N ALA A 228 -7.53 4.59 -21.84
CA ALA A 228 -7.04 5.95 -22.02
C ALA A 228 -6.71 6.63 -20.69
N SER A 229 -7.56 6.45 -19.67
CA SER A 229 -7.31 7.03 -18.35
C SER A 229 -6.08 6.39 -17.68
N LEU A 230 -5.99 5.06 -17.70
CA LEU A 230 -4.83 4.34 -17.17
C LEU A 230 -3.56 4.59 -18.00
N PHE A 231 -3.68 4.95 -19.28
CA PHE A 231 -2.53 5.38 -20.08
C PHE A 231 -1.93 6.68 -19.55
N VAL A 232 -2.77 7.66 -19.17
CA VAL A 232 -2.31 8.89 -18.49
C VAL A 232 -1.64 8.57 -17.15
N THR A 233 -2.20 7.61 -16.39
CA THR A 233 -1.56 7.09 -15.17
C THR A 233 -0.17 6.54 -15.48
N SER A 234 -0.06 5.70 -16.51
CA SER A 234 1.21 5.07 -16.88
C SER A 234 2.24 6.07 -17.39
N MET A 235 1.86 7.05 -18.20
CA MET A 235 2.80 8.07 -18.68
C MET A 235 3.30 8.96 -17.54
N SER A 236 2.41 9.29 -16.59
CA SER A 236 2.80 9.99 -15.36
C SER A 236 3.74 9.12 -14.50
N GLY A 237 3.50 7.80 -14.47
CA GLY A 237 4.35 6.80 -13.83
C GLY A 237 5.73 6.67 -14.44
N TRP A 238 5.83 6.68 -15.77
CA TRP A 238 7.10 6.68 -16.49
C TRP A 238 7.89 7.96 -16.21
N TYR A 239 7.21 9.11 -16.24
CA TYR A 239 7.83 10.38 -15.86
C TYR A 239 8.43 10.32 -14.45
N TYR A 240 7.65 9.84 -13.47
CA TYR A 240 8.11 9.74 -12.10
C TYR A 240 9.23 8.71 -11.91
N PHE A 241 9.15 7.57 -12.61
CA PHE A 241 10.21 6.55 -12.63
C PHE A 241 11.55 7.10 -13.14
N VAL A 242 11.54 7.83 -14.26
CA VAL A 242 12.77 8.43 -14.81
C VAL A 242 13.34 9.48 -13.84
N ALA A 243 12.49 10.29 -13.22
CA ALA A 243 12.92 11.28 -12.22
C ALA A 243 13.62 10.62 -11.01
N GLU A 244 13.03 9.56 -10.46
CA GLU A 244 13.60 8.81 -9.33
C GLU A 244 14.89 8.07 -9.71
N LEU A 245 14.94 7.43 -10.89
CA LEU A 245 16.16 6.78 -11.38
C LEU A 245 17.29 7.77 -11.59
N PHE A 246 17.04 8.91 -12.25
CA PHE A 246 18.07 9.92 -12.48
C PHE A 246 18.60 10.49 -11.16
N SER A 247 17.72 10.68 -10.18
CA SER A 247 18.11 11.09 -8.84
C SER A 247 18.98 10.03 -8.14
N SER A 248 18.69 8.74 -8.32
CA SER A 248 19.44 7.64 -7.68
C SER A 248 20.90 7.52 -8.11
N ILE A 249 21.24 7.98 -9.31
CA ILE A 249 22.60 7.95 -9.86
C ILE A 249 23.26 9.34 -9.94
N GLY A 250 22.66 10.35 -9.30
CA GLY A 250 23.22 11.70 -9.25
C GLY A 250 23.31 12.40 -10.61
N MET A 251 22.39 12.09 -11.55
CA MET A 251 22.30 12.76 -12.85
C MET A 251 21.61 14.13 -12.73
N ILE A 252 20.45 14.30 -13.36
CA ILE A 252 19.71 15.57 -13.44
C ILE A 252 18.44 15.42 -12.60
N SER A 253 18.16 16.42 -11.76
CA SER A 253 16.92 16.48 -11.00
C SER A 253 15.76 16.92 -11.92
N ILE A 254 14.86 15.99 -12.23
CA ILE A 254 13.66 16.28 -13.03
C ILE A 254 12.57 16.85 -12.11
N PRO A 255 11.91 17.98 -12.47
CA PRO A 255 10.94 18.63 -11.61
C PRO A 255 9.61 17.87 -11.54
N VAL A 256 9.30 17.23 -10.41
CA VAL A 256 8.02 16.50 -10.23
C VAL A 256 6.85 17.37 -9.74
N GLY A 257 7.12 18.66 -9.47
CA GLY A 257 6.13 19.63 -8.99
C GLY A 257 5.81 19.45 -7.50
N ASP A 258 6.68 19.96 -6.62
CA ASP A 258 6.49 19.90 -5.17
C ASP A 258 5.26 20.71 -4.74
N LEU A 259 4.24 20.00 -4.24
CA LEU A 259 2.99 20.59 -3.77
C LEU A 259 3.01 20.96 -2.28
N SER A 260 4.16 20.77 -1.60
CA SER A 260 4.25 21.02 -0.16
C SER A 260 3.87 22.44 0.24
N ARG A 261 4.21 23.43 -0.61
CA ARG A 261 3.84 24.84 -0.40
C ARG A 261 2.34 25.08 -0.55
N PHE A 262 1.71 24.44 -1.53
CA PHE A 262 0.27 24.52 -1.74
C PHE A 262 -0.49 23.87 -0.58
N ALA A 263 -0.10 22.66 -0.18
CA ALA A 263 -0.67 21.94 0.95
C ALA A 263 -0.55 22.72 2.28
N LYS A 264 0.55 23.44 2.52
CA LYS A 264 0.65 24.39 3.65
C LYS A 264 -0.37 25.52 3.55
N ARG A 265 -0.54 26.12 2.36
CA ARG A 265 -1.47 27.23 2.14
C ARG A 265 -2.93 26.87 2.38
N ILE A 266 -3.33 25.63 2.07
CA ILE A 266 -4.70 25.14 2.27
C ILE A 266 -4.90 24.42 3.62
N GLY A 267 -3.95 24.54 4.56
CA GLY A 267 -4.07 23.97 5.91
C GLY A 267 -3.92 22.46 5.98
N LEU A 268 -3.49 21.80 4.90
CA LEU A 268 -3.20 20.37 4.92
C LEU A 268 -1.90 20.07 5.66
N MET A 269 -0.92 20.97 5.75
CA MET A 269 0.25 20.73 6.62
C MET A 269 0.18 21.63 7.85
N ALA A 270 0.43 21.07 9.02
CA ALA A 270 0.66 21.87 10.22
C ALA A 270 1.85 22.80 9.98
N ASN A 271 1.72 24.07 10.37
CA ASN A 271 2.88 24.94 10.52
C ASN A 271 3.77 24.28 11.58
N LYS A 272 5.04 24.00 11.23
CA LYS A 272 6.03 23.68 12.26
C LYS A 272 6.09 24.90 13.18
N VAL A 273 5.62 24.73 14.41
CA VAL A 273 5.95 25.62 15.53
C VAL A 273 7.43 25.48 15.83
#